data_AF-A0A3Q9ILC1-F1
#
_entry.id   AF-A0A3Q9ILC1-F1
#
_cell.length_a   1.000
_cell.length_b   1.000
_cell.length_c   1.000
_cell.angle_alpha   90.00
_cell.angle_beta   90.00
_cell.angle_gamma   90.00
#
_symmetry.space_group_name_H-M   'P 1'
#
loop_
_entity.id
_entity.type
_entity.pdbx_description
1 polymer ?
#
loop_
_entity_poly.entity_id
_entity_poly.type
_entity_poly.pdbx_seq_one_letter_code
_entity_poly.pdbx_strand_id
1 'polypeptide(L)' 'MEFCYNWIGLYVCIYGACIAYISNDVIEYYLSSPVTGDTMSIAEEHLGYSEDILQGNNLTSLASQLKKSSIWYFWWN' A
#
# COMPACT_ATOMS: atom_id res chain seq x y z
N MET A 1 -3.75 -12.64 -10.08
CA MET A 1 -4.92 -12.57 -9.17
C MET A 1 -4.68 -13.28 -7.83
N GLU A 2 -4.32 -14.57 -7.76
CA GLU A 2 -4.05 -15.25 -6.47
C GLU A 2 -2.96 -14.57 -5.62
N PHE A 3 -1.94 -14.00 -6.25
CA PHE A 3 -0.90 -13.24 -5.54
C PHE A 3 -1.49 -12.02 -4.80
N CYS A 4 -2.39 -11.26 -5.43
CA CYS A 4 -2.99 -10.08 -4.81
C CYS A 4 -3.84 -10.42 -3.57
N TYR A 5 -4.56 -11.55 -3.57
CA TYR A 5 -5.42 -11.93 -2.44
C TYR A 5 -4.65 -12.29 -1.17
N ASN A 6 -3.48 -12.92 -1.27
CA ASN A 6 -2.64 -13.18 -0.11
C ASN A 6 -2.10 -11.87 0.51
N TRP A 7 -1.84 -10.88 -0.32
CA TRP A 7 -1.38 -9.57 0.12
C TRP A 7 -2.50 -8.74 0.76
N ILE A 8 -3.74 -8.88 0.29
CA ILE A 8 -4.91 -8.26 0.97
C ILE A 8 -4.99 -8.72 2.42
N GLY A 9 -4.89 -10.03 2.67
CA GLY A 9 -4.89 -10.58 4.03
C GLY A 9 -3.70 -10.10 4.86
N LEU A 10 -2.52 -9.98 4.25
CA LEU A 10 -1.31 -9.45 4.89
C LEU A 10 -1.53 -8.01 5.36
N TYR A 11 -2.08 -7.15 4.50
CA TYR A 11 -2.25 -5.73 4.79
C TYR A 11 -3.25 -5.49 5.91
N VAL A 12 -4.36 -6.22 5.89
CA VAL A 12 -5.38 -6.13 6.93
C VAL A 12 -4.87 -6.63 8.28
N CYS A 13 -4.17 -7.78 8.29
CA CYS A 13 -3.73 -8.42 9.53
C CYS A 13 -2.45 -7.81 10.13
N ILE A 14 -1.47 -7.43 9.30
CA ILE A 14 -0.17 -6.93 9.78
C ILE A 14 -0.21 -5.42 10.05
N TYR A 15 -0.77 -4.65 9.11
CA TYR A 15 -0.76 -3.20 9.19
C TYR A 15 -2.02 -2.61 9.85
N GLY A 16 -2.99 -3.45 10.21
CA GLY A 16 -4.29 -3.01 10.73
C GLY A 16 -5.09 -2.19 9.72
N ALA A 17 -4.80 -2.37 8.43
CA ALA A 17 -5.45 -1.65 7.35
C ALA A 17 -6.87 -2.17 7.15
N CYS A 18 -7.81 -1.28 6.88
CA CYS A 18 -9.19 -1.62 6.54
C CYS A 18 -9.40 -1.38 5.06
N ILE A 19 -9.99 -2.35 4.36
CA ILE A 19 -10.37 -2.18 2.95
C ILE A 19 -11.47 -1.11 2.88
N ALA A 20 -11.19 -0.02 2.17
CA ALA A 20 -12.14 1.07 1.95
C ALA A 20 -12.91 0.88 0.63
N TYR A 21 -12.22 0.39 -0.41
CA TYR A 21 -12.80 0.18 -1.74
C TYR A 21 -12.02 -0.89 -2.52
N ILE A 22 -12.74 -1.70 -3.31
CA ILE A 22 -12.17 -2.67 -4.25
C ILE A 22 -12.94 -2.60 -5.57
N SER A 23 -12.21 -2.58 -6.67
CA SER A 23 -12.75 -2.81 -8.01
C SER A 23 -11.84 -3.76 -8.80
N ASN A 24 -11.99 -3.84 -10.12
CA ASN A 24 -11.23 -4.77 -10.95
C ASN A 24 -9.72 -4.46 -10.97
N ASP A 25 -9.35 -3.18 -10.92
CA ASP A 25 -8.00 -2.67 -11.15
C ASP A 25 -7.53 -1.72 -10.03
N VAL A 26 -8.34 -1.52 -8.99
CA VAL A 26 -8.04 -0.60 -7.88
C VAL A 26 -8.36 -1.25 -6.55
N ILE A 27 -7.51 -1.01 -5.57
CA ILE A 27 -7.79 -1.27 -4.15
C ILE A 27 -7.34 -0.11 -3.28
N GLU A 28 -8.20 0.26 -2.34
CA GLU A 28 -7.95 1.30 -1.37
C GLU A 28 -8.01 0.77 0.05
N TYR A 29 -7.05 1.20 0.86
CA TYR A 29 -7.00 0.93 2.29
C TYR A 29 -7.03 2.21 3.09
N TYR A 30 -7.73 2.16 4.22
CA TYR A 30 -7.69 3.16 5.27
C TYR A 30 -7.00 2.59 6.51
N LEU A 31 -6.10 3.38 7.10
CA LEU A 31 -5.43 3.09 8.36
C LEU A 31 -5.91 4.09 9.42
N SER A 32 -6.00 3.65 10.68
CA SER A 32 -6.37 4.53 11.80
C SER A 32 -5.32 5.61 12.08
N SER A 33 -4.07 5.34 11.76
CA SER A 33 -2.95 6.29 11.81
C SER A 33 -1.90 5.96 10.73
N PRO A 34 -1.10 6.93 10.26
CA PRO A 34 0.04 6.64 9.40
C PRO A 34 1.02 5.64 10.03
N VAL A 35 1.70 4.87 9.20
CA VAL A 35 2.68 3.88 9.67
C VAL A 35 3.89 4.57 10.30
N THR A 36 4.33 4.03 11.44
CA THR A 36 5.54 4.47 12.16
C THR A 36 6.58 3.37 12.11
N GLY A 37 7.86 3.72 11.91
CA GLY A 37 8.96 2.76 11.85
C GLY A 37 9.67 2.75 10.50
N ASP A 38 10.04 1.56 10.02
CA ASP A 38 10.76 1.39 8.76
C ASP A 38 9.82 1.50 7.54
N THR A 39 9.56 2.72 7.12
CA THR A 39 8.74 2.99 5.93
C THR A 39 9.44 2.66 4.62
N MET A 40 10.74 2.40 4.63
CA MET A 40 11.46 2.04 3.40
C MET A 40 11.13 0.61 2.99
N SER A 41 11.17 -0.32 3.94
CA SER A 41 10.74 -1.70 3.69
C SER A 41 9.27 -1.78 3.28
N ILE A 42 8.40 -0.98 3.90
CA ILE A 42 6.97 -0.92 3.51
C ILE A 42 6.84 -0.37 2.07
N ALA A 43 7.64 0.62 1.68
CA ALA A 43 7.64 1.12 0.31
C ALA A 43 8.10 0.06 -0.72
N GLU A 44 9.06 -0.78 -0.37
CA GLU A 44 9.50 -1.92 -1.19
C GLU A 44 8.40 -2.98 -1.30
N GLU A 45 7.70 -3.29 -0.22
CA GLU A 45 6.53 -4.17 -0.23
C GLU A 45 5.40 -3.61 -1.11
N HIS A 46 5.09 -2.32 -0.98
CA HIS A 46 4.10 -1.65 -1.81
C HIS A 46 4.46 -1.75 -3.30
N LEU A 47 5.74 -1.56 -3.64
CA LEU A 47 6.23 -1.71 -5.01
C LEU A 47 6.07 -3.16 -5.51
N GLY A 48 6.34 -4.14 -4.66
CA GLY A 48 6.12 -5.56 -4.98
C GLY A 48 4.64 -5.92 -5.17
N TYR A 49 3.73 -5.17 -4.54
CA TYR A 49 2.29 -5.34 -4.67
C TYR A 49 1.73 -4.69 -5.95
N SER A 50 2.15 -3.46 -6.24
CA SER A 50 1.79 -2.72 -7.45
C SER A 50 2.96 -1.84 -7.88
N GLU A 51 3.50 -2.07 -9.09
CA GLU A 51 4.58 -1.25 -9.64
C GLU A 51 4.12 0.20 -9.91
N ASP A 52 2.84 0.37 -10.24
CA ASP A 52 2.21 1.66 -10.53
C ASP A 52 2.13 2.59 -9.30
N ILE A 53 2.34 2.06 -8.09
CA ILE A 53 2.29 2.83 -6.83
C ILE A 53 3.27 4.02 -6.81
N LEU A 54 4.37 3.95 -7.58
CA LEU A 54 5.36 5.01 -7.64
C LEU A 54 4.83 6.26 -8.36
N GLN A 55 3.91 6.11 -9.32
CA GLN A 55 3.35 7.23 -10.10
C GLN A 55 4.44 8.11 -10.74
N GLY A 56 5.57 7.52 -11.16
CA GLY A 56 6.73 8.25 -11.67
C GLY A 56 7.67 8.85 -10.62
N ASN A 57 7.43 8.60 -9.32
CA ASN A 57 8.34 8.94 -8.22
C ASN A 57 9.32 7.78 -7.92
N ASN A 58 10.12 7.93 -6.86
CA ASN A 58 11.05 6.91 -6.38
C ASN A 58 10.66 6.37 -4.99
N LEU A 59 11.27 5.24 -4.60
CA LEU A 59 11.03 4.57 -3.31
C LEU A 59 11.19 5.50 -2.09
N THR A 60 12.22 6.36 -2.08
CA THR A 60 12.46 7.30 -0.97
C THR A 60 11.31 8.29 -0.81
N SER A 61 10.72 8.73 -1.93
CA SER A 61 9.57 9.64 -1.93
C SER A 61 8.32 8.93 -1.44
N LEU A 62 8.08 7.70 -1.90
CA LEU A 62 6.98 6.85 -1.42
C LEU A 62 7.08 6.60 0.08
N ALA A 63 8.25 6.18 0.58
CA ALA A 63 8.51 5.98 2.01
C ALA A 63 8.23 7.25 2.84
N SER A 64 8.57 8.42 2.30
CA SER A 64 8.30 9.71 2.96
C SER A 64 6.81 10.06 3.00
N GLN A 65 6.04 9.65 1.98
CA GLN A 65 4.59 9.81 1.95
C GLN A 65 3.89 8.86 2.92
N LEU A 66 4.37 7.61 3.06
CA LEU A 66 3.81 6.63 3.99
C LEU A 66 3.85 7.09 5.46
N LYS A 67 4.84 7.89 5.84
CA LYS A 67 4.91 8.50 7.19
C LYS A 67 3.78 9.50 7.48
N LYS A 68 3.12 10.01 6.44
CA LYS A 68 2.14 11.10 6.53
C LYS A 68 0.74 10.67 6.12
N SER A 69 0.63 9.61 5.32
CA SER A 69 -0.64 9.14 4.78
C SER A 69 -1.20 7.98 5.60
N SER A 70 -2.49 8.08 5.91
CA SER A 70 -3.30 6.98 6.43
C SER A 70 -4.16 6.32 5.34
N ILE A 71 -3.93 6.67 4.08
CA ILE A 71 -4.62 6.12 2.91
C ILE A 71 -3.58 5.51 1.98
N TRP A 72 -3.80 4.25 1.62
CA TRP A 72 -3.01 3.55 0.60
C TRP A 72 -3.91 3.22 -0.57
N TYR A 73 -3.51 3.67 -1.75
CA TYR A 73 -4.27 3.55 -2.98
C TYR A 73 -3.38 2.83 -4.00
N PHE A 74 -3.81 1.66 -4.44
CA PHE A 74 -3.10 0.85 -5.41
C PHE A 74 -3.95 0.68 -6.65
N TRP A 75 -3.30 0.65 -7.82
CA TRP A 75 -3.95 0.33 -9.07
C TRP A 75 -3.04 -0.49 -9.97
N TRP A 76 -3.63 -1.08 -11.02
CA TRP A 76 -2.92 -1.81 -12.06
C TRP A 76 -3.55 -1.50 -13.41
N ASN A 77 -2.78 -0.90 -14.33
CA ASN A 77 -3.17 -0.77 -15.74
C ASN A 77 -2.66 -1.92 -16.60
#